data_AF-A0A956L0J9-F1
#
_entry.id   AF-A0A956L0J9-F1
#
_cell.length_a   1.000
_cell.length_b   1.000
_cell.length_c   1.000
_cell.angle_alpha   90.00
_cell.angle_beta   90.00
_cell.angle_gamma   90.00
#
_symmetry.space_group_name_H-M   'P 1'
#
loop_
_entity.id
_entity.type
_entity.pdbx_description
1 polymer ?
#
loop_
_entity_poly.entity_id
_entity_poly.type
_entity_poly.pdbx_seq_one_letter_code
_entity_poly.pdbx_strand_id
1 'polypeptide(L)'
;MPRARRFAVGDPQAPLSRLRAILARHALLRDDGRLLDDGGLVSLGDHFDHGGAAERRAAARDGLEVLDWLASHPPDQVVLIAGNHDLARVGELCGFSDEDFERAHAEACEAYRDGDVDPEREARLLARYPALPTAELAARDFAAFQVAQRERVEALLRARRLRLAHAEGGVLYCHAGVTVDVLRVLDLPDDAEAAAIAEALDRRLDQALDAWRGGPLAIPELHRPGSADHGEGVGMLYHRPAHPDVPANAGYALRGTLSRRFDARRIPQGLTQVVGHIGDRKCRELLGPWADDAPARGGVLRHLVTDGTTVRYAHGLPPAHDERVGTMIFIDGGMARTPVDDYALLPLPLR
;
A
#
# COMPACT_ATOMS: atom_id res chain seq x y z
N MET A 1 -19.04 19.58 -8.34
CA MET A 1 -17.97 20.53 -7.93
C MET A 1 -17.02 19.80 -6.99
N PRO A 2 -15.71 20.07 -7.03
CA PRO A 2 -14.76 19.46 -6.09
C PRO A 2 -15.16 19.78 -4.65
N ARG A 3 -15.06 18.79 -3.76
CA ARG A 3 -15.30 18.98 -2.31
C ARG A 3 -14.24 19.94 -1.75
N ALA A 4 -14.62 20.87 -0.89
CA ALA A 4 -13.74 21.98 -0.46
C ALA A 4 -12.61 21.54 0.48
N ARG A 5 -12.82 20.46 1.24
CA ARG A 5 -11.86 19.95 2.24
C ARG A 5 -11.52 18.51 1.93
N ARG A 6 -10.46 18.29 1.15
CA ARG A 6 -10.03 16.96 0.74
C ARG A 6 -8.69 16.62 1.34
N PHE A 7 -8.52 15.37 1.73
CA PHE A 7 -7.27 14.86 2.26
C PHE A 7 -6.94 13.49 1.67
N ALA A 8 -5.65 13.14 1.65
CA ALA A 8 -5.21 11.77 1.44
C ALA A 8 -4.73 11.16 2.77
N VAL A 9 -4.99 9.87 2.94
CA VAL A 9 -4.55 9.06 4.09
C VAL A 9 -3.88 7.79 3.58
N GLY A 10 -2.69 7.48 4.09
CA GLY A 10 -1.98 6.23 3.81
C GLY A 10 -2.22 5.20 4.89
N ASP A 11 -2.16 3.93 4.49
CA ASP A 11 -2.09 2.75 5.35
C ASP A 11 -2.98 2.85 6.62
N PRO A 12 -4.32 2.79 6.46
CA PRO A 12 -5.24 2.92 7.57
C PRO A 12 -5.30 1.67 8.46
N GLN A 13 -4.29 0.78 8.41
CA GLN A 13 -4.00 -0.30 9.37
C GLN A 13 -4.11 0.14 10.84
N ALA A 14 -5.35 0.24 11.34
CA ALA A 14 -5.70 0.68 12.68
C ALA A 14 -7.19 0.42 12.97
N PRO A 15 -7.62 0.48 14.24
CA PRO A 15 -9.04 0.51 14.58
C PRO A 15 -9.78 1.72 13.98
N LEU A 16 -11.05 1.54 13.60
CA LEU A 16 -11.90 2.61 13.05
C LEU A 16 -12.00 3.82 13.98
N SER A 17 -12.02 3.59 15.30
CA SER A 17 -12.04 4.66 16.30
C SER A 17 -10.82 5.58 16.18
N ARG A 18 -9.65 5.03 15.83
CA ARG A 18 -8.42 5.79 15.66
C ARG A 18 -8.43 6.61 14.38
N LEU A 19 -8.83 6.00 13.26
CA LEU A 19 -9.03 6.72 12.00
C LEU A 19 -10.01 7.90 12.20
N ARG A 20 -11.15 7.66 12.87
CA ARG A 20 -12.13 8.71 13.15
C ARG A 20 -11.59 9.80 14.07
N ALA A 21 -10.78 9.46 15.08
CA ALA A 21 -10.15 10.46 15.94
C ALA A 21 -9.19 11.37 15.16
N ILE A 22 -8.41 10.81 14.22
CA ILE A 22 -7.54 11.58 13.32
C ILE A 22 -8.39 12.48 12.43
N LEU A 23 -9.42 11.95 11.77
CA LEU A 23 -10.30 12.75 10.90
C LEU A 23 -11.03 13.86 11.69
N ALA A 24 -11.44 13.61 12.93
CA ALA A 24 -12.06 14.61 13.80
C ALA A 24 -11.08 15.75 14.14
N ARG A 25 -9.82 15.44 14.44
CA ARG A 25 -8.77 16.43 14.68
C ARG A 25 -8.56 17.35 13.46
N HIS A 26 -8.70 16.81 12.25
CA HIS A 26 -8.64 17.57 11.00
C HIS A 26 -9.97 18.22 10.59
N ALA A 27 -10.97 18.24 11.50
CA ALA A 27 -12.29 18.83 11.29
C ALA A 27 -13.00 18.31 10.03
N LEU A 28 -12.93 16.99 9.79
CA LEU A 28 -13.54 16.31 8.65
C LEU A 28 -14.81 15.52 8.99
N LEU A 29 -15.15 15.37 10.26
CA LEU A 29 -16.30 14.58 10.69
C LEU A 29 -17.46 15.45 11.17
N ARG A 30 -18.67 14.96 10.90
CA ARG A 30 -19.91 15.39 11.54
C ARG A 30 -20.08 14.70 12.90
N ASP A 31 -21.04 15.18 13.69
CA ASP A 31 -21.38 14.61 15.00
C ASP A 31 -21.81 13.14 14.94
N ASP A 32 -22.40 12.70 13.81
CA ASP A 32 -22.78 11.31 13.58
C ASP A 32 -21.59 10.41 13.18
N GLY A 33 -20.39 10.97 13.07
CA GLY A 33 -19.18 10.23 12.71
C GLY A 33 -18.96 10.00 11.23
N ARG A 34 -19.80 10.55 10.36
CA ARG A 34 -19.63 10.53 8.91
C ARG A 34 -18.74 11.70 8.47
N LEU A 35 -18.17 11.60 7.28
CA LEU A 35 -17.48 12.74 6.68
C LEU A 35 -18.45 13.92 6.49
N LEU A 36 -17.95 15.14 6.66
CA LEU A 36 -18.65 16.37 6.29
C LEU A 36 -19.09 16.31 4.83
N ASP A 37 -20.22 16.94 4.52
CA ASP A 37 -20.75 16.95 3.16
C ASP A 37 -19.76 17.59 2.17
N ASP A 38 -18.98 18.61 2.57
CA ASP A 38 -17.92 19.21 1.75
C ASP A 38 -16.53 18.59 1.99
N GLY A 39 -16.45 17.53 2.79
CA GLY A 39 -15.26 16.74 3.09
C GLY A 39 -15.04 15.63 2.06
N GLY A 40 -13.78 15.29 1.79
CA GLY A 40 -13.43 14.13 0.97
C GLY A 40 -12.11 13.48 1.36
N LEU A 41 -11.95 12.22 0.98
CA LEU A 41 -10.80 11.40 1.36
C LEU A 41 -10.29 10.56 0.18
N VAL A 42 -8.98 10.43 0.05
CA VAL A 42 -8.32 9.43 -0.80
C VAL A 42 -7.58 8.47 0.13
N SER A 43 -8.04 7.22 0.24
CA SER A 43 -7.41 6.17 1.06
C SER A 43 -6.44 5.36 0.22
N LEU A 44 -5.16 5.29 0.60
CA LEU A 44 -4.08 4.68 -0.18
C LEU A 44 -3.73 3.24 0.23
N GLY A 45 -4.75 2.40 0.33
CA GLY A 45 -4.58 0.95 0.47
C GLY A 45 -4.07 0.50 1.83
N ASP A 46 -4.01 -0.82 2.00
CA ASP A 46 -3.60 -1.54 3.22
C ASP A 46 -4.56 -1.27 4.38
N HIS A 47 -5.78 -1.80 4.27
CA HIS A 47 -6.81 -1.61 5.29
C HIS A 47 -6.75 -2.68 6.40
N PHE A 48 -5.88 -3.68 6.27
CA PHE A 48 -5.84 -4.87 7.14
C PHE A 48 -4.44 -5.13 7.69
N ASP A 49 -4.37 -5.96 8.75
CA ASP A 49 -3.13 -6.50 9.34
C ASP A 49 -2.33 -5.52 10.22
N HIS A 50 -3.04 -4.79 11.08
CA HIS A 50 -2.40 -4.04 12.17
C HIS A 50 -2.21 -4.88 13.44
N GLY A 51 -1.37 -4.40 14.35
CA GLY A 51 -1.18 -5.00 15.67
C GLY A 51 -0.29 -6.24 15.69
N GLY A 52 -0.12 -6.82 16.88
CA GLY A 52 0.64 -8.06 17.09
C GLY A 52 -0.24 -9.32 17.14
N ALA A 53 0.39 -10.48 17.33
CA ALA A 53 -0.29 -11.77 17.41
C ALA A 53 -1.44 -11.81 18.44
N ALA A 54 -1.28 -11.12 19.58
CA ALA A 54 -2.30 -11.03 20.63
C ALA A 54 -3.54 -10.24 20.20
N GLU A 55 -3.41 -9.33 19.22
CA GLU A 55 -4.47 -8.44 18.76
C GLU A 55 -5.15 -8.95 17.48
N ARG A 56 -4.66 -10.04 16.88
CA ARG A 56 -5.07 -10.52 15.54
C ARG A 56 -6.58 -10.56 15.33
N ARG A 57 -7.34 -11.04 16.33
CA ARG A 57 -8.81 -11.18 16.23
C ARG A 57 -9.51 -9.82 16.25
N ALA A 58 -8.97 -8.85 16.98
CA ALA A 58 -9.47 -7.48 16.98
C ALA A 58 -9.08 -6.80 15.66
N ALA A 59 -7.81 -6.90 15.26
CA ALA A 59 -7.31 -6.36 14.00
C ALA A 59 -8.09 -6.86 12.78
N ALA A 60 -8.53 -8.11 12.79
CA ALA A 60 -9.33 -8.68 11.73
C ALA A 60 -10.68 -7.96 11.54
N ARG A 61 -11.36 -7.64 12.66
CA ARG A 61 -12.62 -6.89 12.66
C ARG A 61 -12.39 -5.42 12.35
N ASP A 62 -11.35 -4.83 12.94
CA ASP A 62 -11.01 -3.42 12.75
C ASP A 62 -10.83 -3.07 11.27
N GLY A 63 -10.09 -3.89 10.52
CA GLY A 63 -9.89 -3.64 9.09
C GLY A 63 -11.17 -3.73 8.27
N LEU A 64 -12.08 -4.67 8.61
CA LEU A 64 -13.42 -4.73 8.01
C LEU A 64 -14.23 -3.47 8.32
N GLU A 65 -14.27 -3.05 9.58
CA GLU A 65 -15.00 -1.85 10.01
C GLU A 65 -14.47 -0.59 9.32
N VAL A 66 -13.15 -0.45 9.17
CA VAL A 66 -12.52 0.65 8.44
C VAL A 66 -12.94 0.63 6.97
N LEU A 67 -12.77 -0.50 6.29
CA LEU A 67 -13.07 -0.60 4.86
C LEU A 67 -14.56 -0.40 4.58
N ASP A 68 -15.44 -0.95 5.42
CA ASP A 68 -16.89 -0.75 5.32
C ASP A 68 -17.31 0.69 5.56
N TRP A 69 -16.76 1.32 6.59
CA TRP A 69 -17.04 2.72 6.86
C TRP A 69 -16.60 3.60 5.69
N LEU A 70 -15.40 3.40 5.14
CA LEU A 70 -14.93 4.15 3.97
C LEU A 70 -15.82 3.91 2.74
N ALA A 71 -16.13 2.64 2.44
CA ALA A 71 -16.95 2.26 1.29
C ALA A 71 -18.41 2.71 1.40
N SER A 72 -18.92 2.95 2.62
CA SER A 72 -20.27 3.50 2.85
C SER A 72 -20.45 4.95 2.42
N HIS A 73 -19.37 5.65 2.05
CA HIS A 73 -19.41 7.00 1.51
C HIS A 73 -19.47 6.96 -0.02
N PRO A 74 -20.16 7.93 -0.66
CA PRO A 74 -20.18 8.07 -2.11
C PRO A 74 -18.78 8.06 -2.74
N PRO A 75 -18.59 7.47 -3.93
CA PRO A 75 -17.27 7.40 -4.58
C PRO A 75 -16.62 8.75 -4.88
N ASP A 76 -17.41 9.82 -5.04
CA ASP A 76 -16.90 11.19 -5.22
C ASP A 76 -16.40 11.81 -3.90
N GLN A 77 -16.90 11.30 -2.77
CA GLN A 77 -16.50 11.71 -1.42
C GLN A 77 -15.27 10.92 -0.94
N VAL A 78 -15.23 9.60 -1.17
CA VAL A 78 -14.12 8.72 -0.76
C VAL A 78 -13.59 7.93 -1.94
N VAL A 79 -12.34 8.16 -2.33
CA VAL A 79 -11.63 7.32 -3.29
C VAL A 79 -10.88 6.22 -2.54
N LEU A 80 -11.07 4.97 -2.97
CA LEU A 80 -10.42 3.81 -2.37
C LEU A 80 -9.39 3.25 -3.35
N ILE A 81 -8.11 3.33 -2.99
CA ILE A 81 -7.02 2.67 -3.70
C ILE A 81 -6.70 1.38 -2.96
N ALA A 82 -6.51 0.29 -3.70
CA ALA A 82 -6.12 -1.00 -3.14
C ALA A 82 -4.62 -1.03 -2.86
N GLY A 83 -4.25 -1.54 -1.68
CA GLY A 83 -2.88 -1.85 -1.31
C GLY A 83 -2.56 -3.33 -1.47
N ASN A 84 -1.32 -3.70 -1.13
CA ASN A 84 -0.91 -5.10 -1.24
C ASN A 84 -1.60 -6.00 -0.21
N HIS A 85 -1.89 -5.53 1.00
CA HIS A 85 -2.63 -6.31 2.01
C HIS A 85 -4.10 -6.51 1.62
N ASP A 86 -4.67 -5.54 0.91
CA ASP A 86 -6.02 -5.67 0.35
C ASP A 86 -6.04 -6.76 -0.73
N LEU A 87 -5.13 -6.66 -1.71
CA LEU A 87 -5.08 -7.65 -2.80
C LEU A 87 -4.63 -9.03 -2.32
N ALA A 88 -3.85 -9.14 -1.25
CA ALA A 88 -3.49 -10.43 -0.67
C ALA A 88 -4.71 -11.26 -0.27
N ARG A 89 -5.85 -10.62 0.05
CA ARG A 89 -7.10 -11.31 0.37
C ARG A 89 -7.66 -12.13 -0.79
N VAL A 90 -7.46 -11.63 -2.02
CA VAL A 90 -7.95 -12.25 -3.26
C VAL A 90 -6.82 -12.83 -4.12
N GLY A 91 -5.56 -12.63 -3.73
CA GLY A 91 -4.36 -13.24 -4.30
C GLY A 91 -3.92 -14.45 -3.48
N GLU A 92 -2.95 -14.24 -2.59
CA GLU A 92 -2.31 -15.24 -1.73
C GLU A 92 -3.31 -16.04 -0.89
N LEU A 93 -4.35 -15.37 -0.38
CA LEU A 93 -5.27 -15.93 0.61
C LEU A 93 -6.60 -16.39 0.00
N CYS A 94 -6.70 -16.41 -1.33
CA CYS A 94 -7.97 -16.66 -2.03
C CYS A 94 -8.56 -18.05 -1.77
N GLY A 95 -7.72 -19.04 -1.43
CA GLY A 95 -8.11 -20.44 -1.27
C GLY A 95 -8.38 -20.88 0.17
N PHE A 96 -8.13 -20.04 1.17
CA PHE A 96 -8.24 -20.43 2.57
C PHE A 96 -9.67 -20.30 3.12
N SER A 97 -10.08 -21.22 3.98
CA SER A 97 -11.13 -20.96 4.98
C SER A 97 -10.52 -20.34 6.25
N ASP A 98 -11.36 -19.82 7.14
CA ASP A 98 -10.90 -19.32 8.45
C ASP A 98 -10.20 -20.43 9.25
N GLU A 99 -10.76 -21.64 9.23
CA GLU A 99 -10.21 -22.80 9.94
C GLU A 99 -8.89 -23.27 9.34
N ASP A 100 -8.79 -23.30 8.00
CA ASP A 100 -7.56 -23.68 7.31
C ASP A 100 -6.44 -22.68 7.59
N PHE A 101 -6.77 -21.38 7.54
CA PHE A 101 -5.78 -20.33 7.79
C PHE A 101 -5.38 -20.27 9.26
N GLU A 102 -6.29 -20.50 10.21
CA GLU A 102 -5.93 -20.54 11.64
C GLU A 102 -4.89 -21.64 11.93
N ARG A 103 -5.00 -22.80 11.26
CA ARG A 103 -4.00 -23.87 11.35
C ARG A 103 -2.68 -23.48 10.70
N ALA A 104 -2.75 -22.92 9.49
CA ALA A 104 -1.55 -22.48 8.78
C ALA A 104 -0.80 -21.36 9.53
N HIS A 105 -1.53 -20.42 10.15
CA HIS A 105 -0.99 -19.36 10.99
C HIS A 105 -0.26 -19.92 12.23
N ALA A 106 -0.87 -20.88 12.92
CA ALA A 106 -0.25 -21.51 14.09
C ALA A 106 1.08 -22.19 13.72
N GLU A 107 1.10 -22.93 12.61
CA GLU A 107 2.33 -23.55 12.09
C GLU A 107 3.36 -22.49 11.66
N ALA A 108 2.92 -21.39 11.04
CA ALA A 108 3.79 -20.28 10.67
C ALA A 108 4.43 -19.61 11.89
N CYS A 109 3.71 -19.40 12.99
CA CYS A 109 4.26 -18.90 14.25
C CYS A 109 5.25 -19.87 14.92
N GLU A 110 5.16 -21.16 14.63
CA GLU A 110 6.18 -22.12 15.06
C GLU A 110 7.44 -22.06 14.20
N ALA A 111 7.27 -21.83 12.90
CA ALA A 111 8.36 -21.71 11.94
C ALA A 111 9.05 -20.34 12.00
N TYR A 112 8.37 -19.29 12.44
CA TYR A 112 8.88 -17.93 12.54
C TYR A 112 8.72 -17.37 13.96
N ARG A 113 9.83 -17.03 14.62
CA ARG A 113 9.84 -16.45 15.97
C ARG A 113 10.87 -15.35 16.08
N ASP A 114 10.47 -14.20 16.61
CA ASP A 114 11.35 -13.08 16.94
C ASP A 114 12.28 -12.62 15.80
N GLY A 115 11.84 -12.77 14.55
CA GLY A 115 12.60 -12.39 13.36
C GLY A 115 13.39 -13.54 12.72
N ASP A 116 13.43 -14.71 13.35
CA ASP A 116 14.15 -15.88 12.86
C ASP A 116 13.19 -16.92 12.27
N VAL A 117 13.59 -17.48 11.11
CA VAL A 117 12.87 -18.56 10.43
C VAL A 117 13.62 -19.88 10.66
N ASP A 118 12.90 -20.91 11.10
CA ASP A 118 13.34 -22.31 11.08
C ASP A 118 13.12 -22.87 9.66
N PRO A 119 14.20 -23.12 8.87
CA PRO A 119 14.06 -23.49 7.46
C PRO A 119 13.36 -24.84 7.26
N GLU A 120 13.52 -25.78 8.20
CA GLU A 120 12.89 -27.10 8.08
C GLU A 120 11.39 -27.01 8.37
N ARG A 121 11.00 -26.20 9.36
CA ARG A 121 9.59 -25.95 9.66
C ARG A 121 8.93 -25.17 8.54
N GLU A 122 9.59 -24.15 8.02
CA GLU A 122 9.08 -23.40 6.88
C GLU A 122 8.90 -24.30 5.65
N ALA A 123 9.89 -25.12 5.30
CA ALA A 123 9.76 -26.05 4.18
C ALA A 123 8.56 -27.01 4.34
N ARG A 124 8.29 -27.51 5.55
CA ARG A 124 7.12 -28.35 5.84
C ARG A 124 5.80 -27.57 5.74
N LEU A 125 5.77 -26.34 6.26
CA LEU A 125 4.61 -25.44 6.15
C LEU A 125 4.27 -25.18 4.67
N LEU A 126 5.26 -24.75 3.88
CA LEU A 126 5.07 -24.36 2.48
C LEU A 126 4.72 -25.55 1.60
N ALA A 127 5.23 -26.76 1.90
CA ALA A 127 4.81 -27.98 1.24
C ALA A 127 3.33 -28.32 1.51
N ARG A 128 2.80 -27.97 2.68
CA ARG A 128 1.39 -28.20 3.05
C ARG A 128 0.47 -27.10 2.52
N TYR A 129 0.93 -25.87 2.52
CA TYR A 129 0.17 -24.68 2.13
C TYR A 129 0.90 -23.94 1.00
N PRO A 130 0.89 -24.46 -0.24
CA PRO A 130 1.69 -23.91 -1.34
C PRO A 130 1.27 -22.50 -1.77
N ALA A 131 0.07 -22.05 -1.39
CA ALA A 131 -0.39 -20.68 -1.60
C ALA A 131 0.30 -19.66 -0.68
N LEU A 132 0.89 -20.08 0.44
CA LEU A 132 1.62 -19.17 1.31
C LEU A 132 3.00 -18.84 0.73
N PRO A 133 3.42 -17.57 0.74
CA PRO A 133 4.74 -17.17 0.27
C PRO A 133 5.89 -17.56 1.21
N THR A 134 5.74 -17.26 2.51
CA THR A 134 6.75 -17.51 3.56
C THR A 134 6.07 -17.71 4.91
N ALA A 135 6.79 -18.30 5.87
CA ALA A 135 6.32 -18.40 7.25
C ALA A 135 6.18 -17.01 7.91
N GLU A 136 7.11 -16.09 7.64
CA GLU A 136 7.08 -14.72 8.18
C GLU A 136 5.79 -13.99 7.78
N LEU A 137 5.43 -14.00 6.49
CA LEU A 137 4.25 -13.30 6.00
C LEU A 137 2.97 -13.90 6.58
N ALA A 138 2.87 -15.24 6.62
CA ALA A 138 1.73 -15.90 7.22
C ALA A 138 1.60 -15.57 8.72
N ALA A 139 2.71 -15.53 9.46
CA ALA A 139 2.72 -15.28 10.91
C ALA A 139 2.46 -13.80 11.28
N ARG A 140 2.93 -12.85 10.45
CA ARG A 140 2.89 -11.40 10.74
C ARG A 140 1.90 -10.66 9.83
N ASP A 141 2.15 -10.67 8.53
CA ASP A 141 1.53 -9.76 7.57
C ASP A 141 0.13 -10.23 7.13
N PHE A 142 -0.21 -11.51 7.32
CA PHE A 142 -1.54 -12.07 7.07
C PHE A 142 -2.24 -12.51 8.35
N ALA A 143 -1.67 -12.19 9.52
CA ALA A 143 -2.08 -12.74 10.82
C ALA A 143 -3.56 -12.48 11.16
N ALA A 144 -4.13 -11.40 10.61
CA ALA A 144 -5.50 -10.98 10.85
C ALA A 144 -6.47 -11.41 9.73
N PHE A 145 -6.06 -12.33 8.84
CA PHE A 145 -6.93 -12.81 7.77
C PHE A 145 -8.21 -13.44 8.30
N GLN A 146 -9.32 -13.06 7.65
CA GLN A 146 -10.61 -13.74 7.74
C GLN A 146 -11.26 -13.77 6.35
N VAL A 147 -12.05 -14.81 6.09
CA VAL A 147 -12.79 -14.98 4.83
C VAL A 147 -13.69 -13.76 4.55
N ALA A 148 -14.31 -13.18 5.58
CA ALA A 148 -15.12 -11.98 5.43
C ALA A 148 -14.35 -10.79 4.83
N GLN A 149 -13.05 -10.65 5.10
CA GLN A 149 -12.20 -9.62 4.48
C GLN A 149 -12.04 -9.87 2.98
N ARG A 150 -11.79 -11.13 2.59
CA ARG A 150 -11.71 -11.51 1.17
C ARG A 150 -13.01 -11.24 0.46
N GLU A 151 -14.14 -11.70 1.00
CA GLU A 151 -15.46 -11.49 0.40
C GLU A 151 -15.74 -10.00 0.21
N ARG A 152 -15.35 -9.17 1.19
CA ARG A 152 -15.53 -7.73 1.09
C ARG A 152 -14.64 -7.09 0.03
N VAL A 153 -13.34 -7.41 0.00
CA VAL A 153 -12.43 -6.93 -1.03
C VAL A 153 -12.90 -7.35 -2.41
N GLU A 154 -13.29 -8.62 -2.58
CA GLU A 154 -13.83 -9.13 -3.83
C GLU A 154 -15.08 -8.35 -4.26
N ALA A 155 -16.04 -8.14 -3.36
CA ALA A 155 -17.25 -7.37 -3.67
C ALA A 155 -16.93 -5.94 -4.13
N LEU A 156 -15.97 -5.26 -3.48
CA LEU A 156 -15.56 -3.91 -3.85
C LEU A 156 -14.79 -3.86 -5.18
N LEU A 157 -13.94 -4.85 -5.46
CA LEU A 157 -13.27 -4.99 -6.76
C LEU A 157 -14.28 -5.23 -7.88
N ARG A 158 -15.22 -6.17 -7.69
CA ARG A 158 -16.28 -6.46 -8.68
C ARG A 158 -17.18 -5.26 -8.94
N ALA A 159 -17.43 -4.44 -7.91
CA ALA A 159 -18.15 -3.18 -8.04
C ALA A 159 -17.31 -2.01 -8.59
N ARG A 160 -16.03 -2.25 -8.94
CA ARG A 160 -15.05 -1.24 -9.39
C ARG A 160 -14.92 -0.07 -8.41
N ARG A 161 -15.11 -0.37 -7.12
CA ARG A 161 -15.05 0.58 -6.01
C ARG A 161 -13.63 0.77 -5.48
N LEU A 162 -12.81 -0.29 -5.56
CA LEU A 162 -11.37 -0.27 -5.37
C LEU A 162 -10.66 0.00 -6.70
N ARG A 163 -9.64 0.86 -6.67
CA ARG A 163 -8.85 1.30 -7.83
C ARG A 163 -7.37 1.02 -7.60
N LEU A 164 -6.55 1.03 -8.65
CA LEU A 164 -5.08 1.03 -8.48
C LEU A 164 -4.53 2.45 -8.31
N ALA A 165 -5.22 3.44 -8.89
CA ALA A 165 -4.77 4.81 -8.85
C ALA A 165 -5.90 5.84 -8.94
N HIS A 166 -5.54 7.07 -8.62
CA HIS A 166 -6.37 8.26 -8.80
C HIS A 166 -5.49 9.43 -9.21
N ALA A 167 -6.05 10.43 -9.89
CA ALA A 167 -5.34 11.65 -10.23
C ALA A 167 -6.20 12.87 -9.94
N GLU A 168 -5.60 13.88 -9.31
CA GLU A 168 -6.24 15.15 -8.98
C GLU A 168 -5.17 16.24 -8.94
N GLY A 169 -5.40 17.36 -9.64
CA GLY A 169 -4.48 18.52 -9.63
C GLY A 169 -3.07 18.21 -10.18
N GLY A 170 -2.96 17.33 -11.18
CA GLY A 170 -1.66 16.92 -11.75
C GLY A 170 -0.87 15.92 -10.91
N VAL A 171 -1.43 15.47 -9.77
CA VAL A 171 -0.78 14.54 -8.85
C VAL A 171 -1.39 13.15 -8.99
N LEU A 172 -0.52 12.14 -9.04
CA LEU A 172 -0.90 10.72 -9.04
C LEU A 172 -1.00 10.20 -7.61
N TYR A 173 -2.08 9.51 -7.28
CA TYR A 173 -2.26 8.81 -6.00
C TYR A 173 -2.27 7.32 -6.30
N CYS A 174 -1.38 6.56 -5.66
CA CYS A 174 -1.33 5.11 -5.78
C CYS A 174 -0.78 4.52 -4.48
N HIS A 175 -0.80 3.20 -4.33
CA HIS A 175 -0.35 2.60 -3.08
C HIS A 175 1.18 2.68 -2.91
N ALA A 176 1.98 2.20 -3.88
CA ALA A 176 3.42 1.97 -3.69
C ALA A 176 4.36 2.64 -4.71
N GLY A 177 3.82 3.17 -5.81
CA GLY A 177 4.55 4.07 -6.71
C GLY A 177 4.76 3.56 -8.14
N VAL A 178 4.77 4.50 -9.08
CA VAL A 178 4.99 4.30 -10.52
C VAL A 178 6.42 4.68 -10.89
N THR A 179 7.05 3.81 -11.67
CA THR A 179 8.40 4.00 -12.22
C THR A 179 8.35 4.11 -13.74
N VAL A 180 9.45 4.51 -14.36
CA VAL A 180 9.62 4.47 -15.82
C VAL A 180 9.37 3.06 -16.40
N ASP A 181 9.68 1.99 -15.66
CA ASP A 181 9.38 0.62 -16.12
C ASP A 181 7.88 0.33 -16.14
N VAL A 182 7.14 0.86 -15.16
CA VAL A 182 5.67 0.75 -15.12
C VAL A 182 5.05 1.52 -16.29
N LEU A 183 5.55 2.72 -16.61
CA LEU A 183 5.06 3.47 -17.79
C LEU A 183 5.22 2.69 -19.09
N ARG A 184 6.35 2.00 -19.27
CA ARG A 184 6.59 1.14 -20.43
C ARG A 184 5.61 -0.03 -20.53
N VAL A 185 5.29 -0.69 -19.41
CA VAL A 185 4.26 -1.76 -19.38
C VAL A 185 2.85 -1.22 -19.65
N LEU A 186 2.61 0.05 -19.33
CA LEU A 186 1.36 0.72 -19.65
C LEU A 186 1.31 1.27 -21.09
N ASP A 187 2.37 1.08 -21.88
CA ASP A 187 2.54 1.66 -23.22
C ASP A 187 2.37 3.20 -23.20
N LEU A 188 2.85 3.84 -22.13
CA LEU A 188 2.82 5.29 -21.93
C LEU A 188 4.21 5.90 -22.12
N PRO A 189 4.30 7.15 -22.60
CA PRO A 189 5.57 7.86 -22.66
C PRO A 189 6.08 8.21 -21.25
N ASP A 190 7.39 8.45 -21.12
CA ASP A 190 8.05 8.72 -19.84
C ASP A 190 7.58 10.05 -19.19
N ASP A 191 6.96 10.95 -19.96
CA ASP A 191 6.38 12.23 -19.54
C ASP A 191 4.84 12.21 -19.41
N ALA A 192 4.24 11.01 -19.35
CA ALA A 192 2.79 10.87 -19.23
C ALA A 192 2.22 11.60 -18.01
N GLU A 193 1.10 12.29 -18.21
CA GLU A 193 0.40 12.99 -17.14
C GLU A 193 -0.23 12.03 -16.12
N ALA A 194 -0.34 12.47 -14.86
CA ALA A 194 -0.91 11.69 -13.76
C ALA A 194 -2.30 11.09 -14.10
N ALA A 195 -3.15 11.84 -14.80
CA ALA A 195 -4.48 11.37 -15.21
C ALA A 195 -4.41 10.19 -16.19
N ALA A 196 -3.54 10.26 -17.21
CA ALA A 196 -3.33 9.20 -18.17
C ALA A 196 -2.75 7.94 -17.51
N ILE A 197 -1.83 8.11 -16.55
CA ILE A 197 -1.26 7.01 -15.77
C ILE A 197 -2.35 6.34 -14.93
N ALA A 198 -3.14 7.12 -14.18
CA ALA A 198 -4.20 6.58 -13.32
C ALA A 198 -5.25 5.80 -14.13
N GLU A 199 -5.67 6.35 -15.28
CA GLU A 199 -6.61 5.67 -16.17
C GLU A 199 -6.03 4.36 -16.73
N ALA A 200 -4.77 4.37 -17.18
CA ALA A 200 -4.12 3.17 -17.71
C ALA A 200 -3.99 2.06 -16.66
N LEU A 201 -3.64 2.42 -15.42
CA LEU A 201 -3.57 1.48 -14.30
C LEU A 201 -4.93 0.85 -14.01
N ASP A 202 -5.98 1.66 -13.88
CA ASP A 202 -7.32 1.13 -13.62
C ASP A 202 -7.83 0.28 -14.78
N ARG A 203 -7.54 0.65 -16.05
CA ARG A 203 -7.87 -0.21 -17.19
C ARG A 203 -7.20 -1.58 -17.10
N ARG A 204 -5.96 -1.67 -16.62
CA ARG A 204 -5.27 -2.96 -16.42
C ARG A 204 -5.92 -3.79 -15.31
N LEU A 205 -6.31 -3.15 -14.21
CA LEU A 205 -7.09 -3.83 -13.15
C LEU A 205 -8.43 -4.33 -13.69
N ASP A 206 -9.15 -3.49 -14.40
CA ASP A 206 -10.45 -3.78 -14.99
C ASP A 206 -10.39 -5.00 -15.92
N GLN A 207 -9.41 -5.03 -16.81
CA GLN A 207 -9.15 -6.16 -17.69
C GLN A 207 -8.84 -7.45 -16.91
N ALA A 208 -8.03 -7.36 -15.85
CA ALA A 208 -7.74 -8.51 -14.98
C ALA A 208 -9.01 -9.01 -14.28
N LEU A 209 -9.85 -8.10 -13.76
CA LEU A 209 -11.11 -8.45 -13.11
C LEU A 209 -12.12 -9.07 -14.09
N ASP A 210 -12.19 -8.56 -15.32
CA ASP A 210 -13.06 -9.08 -16.37
C ASP A 210 -12.62 -10.47 -16.84
N ALA A 211 -11.33 -10.80 -16.74
CA ALA A 211 -10.80 -12.14 -17.00
C ALA A 211 -10.88 -13.07 -15.77
N TRP A 212 -10.98 -12.51 -14.56
CA TRP A 212 -10.90 -13.27 -13.31
C TRP A 212 -12.17 -14.10 -13.06
N ARG A 213 -12.05 -15.43 -13.12
CA ARG A 213 -13.14 -16.41 -12.90
C ARG A 213 -13.04 -17.15 -11.56
N GLY A 214 -11.93 -16.99 -10.85
CA GLY A 214 -11.58 -17.73 -9.62
C GLY A 214 -10.06 -17.87 -9.51
N GLY A 215 -9.60 -18.41 -8.38
CA GLY A 215 -8.17 -18.51 -8.06
C GLY A 215 -7.54 -17.15 -7.71
N PRO A 216 -6.20 -17.08 -7.57
CA PRO A 216 -5.50 -15.87 -7.18
C PRO A 216 -5.66 -14.76 -8.22
N LEU A 217 -6.07 -13.56 -7.79
CA LEU A 217 -6.07 -12.38 -8.63
C LEU A 217 -4.64 -11.92 -8.89
N ALA A 218 -4.25 -11.89 -10.16
CA ALA A 218 -3.02 -11.26 -10.64
C ALA A 218 -3.37 -10.18 -11.67
N ILE A 219 -2.56 -9.13 -11.74
CA ILE A 219 -2.68 -8.10 -12.76
C ILE A 219 -1.44 -8.25 -13.64
N PRO A 220 -1.57 -8.78 -14.87
CA PRO A 220 -0.43 -9.09 -15.71
C PRO A 220 0.61 -7.95 -15.74
N GLU A 221 1.87 -8.31 -15.52
CA GLU A 221 3.04 -7.41 -15.51
C GLU A 221 3.08 -6.34 -14.40
N LEU A 222 1.98 -6.09 -13.69
CA LEU A 222 1.88 -5.09 -12.62
C LEU A 222 1.79 -5.70 -11.22
N HIS A 223 1.24 -6.90 -11.08
CA HIS A 223 1.05 -7.57 -9.80
C HIS A 223 1.06 -9.08 -9.98
N ARG A 224 1.88 -9.77 -9.18
CA ARG A 224 1.82 -11.22 -9.02
C ARG A 224 1.75 -11.56 -7.53
N PRO A 225 0.71 -12.30 -7.08
CA PRO A 225 0.64 -12.77 -5.71
C PRO A 225 1.80 -13.71 -5.40
N GLY A 226 2.21 -13.73 -4.13
CA GLY A 226 3.20 -14.65 -3.60
C GLY A 226 2.72 -16.09 -3.53
N SER A 227 3.66 -17.02 -3.39
CA SER A 227 3.43 -18.46 -3.21
C SER A 227 4.72 -19.15 -2.80
N ALA A 228 4.66 -20.41 -2.38
CA ALA A 228 5.85 -21.19 -2.03
C ALA A 228 6.86 -21.28 -3.21
N ASP A 229 6.35 -21.35 -4.44
CA ASP A 229 7.17 -21.48 -5.65
C ASP A 229 7.85 -20.17 -6.08
N HIS A 230 7.29 -19.03 -5.68
CA HIS A 230 7.72 -17.72 -6.16
C HIS A 230 8.20 -16.78 -5.04
N GLY A 231 8.06 -17.19 -3.78
CA GLY A 231 8.28 -16.36 -2.61
C GLY A 231 7.22 -15.28 -2.48
N GLU A 232 7.62 -14.13 -1.92
CA GLU A 232 6.75 -12.98 -1.67
C GLU A 232 6.12 -12.40 -2.94
N GLY A 233 4.96 -11.77 -2.79
CA GLY A 233 4.31 -11.04 -3.88
C GLY A 233 5.20 -9.94 -4.46
N VAL A 234 5.10 -9.73 -5.78
CA VAL A 234 5.93 -8.77 -6.53
C VAL A 234 5.06 -7.89 -7.43
N GLY A 235 5.61 -6.75 -7.85
CA GLY A 235 4.91 -5.81 -8.71
C GLY A 235 4.78 -4.43 -8.09
N MET A 236 4.10 -3.55 -8.82
CA MET A 236 3.99 -2.13 -8.48
C MET A 236 3.37 -1.86 -7.12
N LEU A 237 2.50 -2.75 -6.62
CA LEU A 237 1.86 -2.63 -5.31
C LEU A 237 2.81 -2.93 -4.16
N TYR A 238 3.94 -3.56 -4.43
CA TYR A 238 4.95 -3.87 -3.42
C TYR A 238 6.15 -2.93 -3.49
N HIS A 239 6.19 -2.01 -4.45
CA HIS A 239 7.33 -1.17 -4.76
C HIS A 239 7.83 -0.39 -3.55
N ARG A 240 9.13 -0.47 -3.33
CA ARG A 240 9.87 0.31 -2.33
C ARG A 240 11.06 0.97 -3.02
N PRO A 241 11.19 2.31 -2.97
CA PRO A 241 12.36 2.97 -3.52
C PRO A 241 13.59 2.55 -2.73
N ALA A 242 14.68 2.24 -3.42
CA ALA A 242 15.87 1.70 -2.81
C ALA A 242 17.14 2.19 -3.50
N HIS A 243 18.21 2.32 -2.73
CA HIS A 243 19.54 2.68 -3.24
C HIS A 243 20.26 1.42 -3.75
N PRO A 244 20.77 1.39 -4.99
CA PRO A 244 21.29 0.17 -5.60
C PRO A 244 22.41 -0.50 -4.81
N ASP A 245 23.25 0.28 -4.16
CA ASP A 245 24.42 -0.22 -3.42
C ASP A 245 24.16 -0.53 -1.93
N VAL A 246 22.92 -0.39 -1.44
CA VAL A 246 22.62 -0.71 -0.03
C VAL A 246 22.52 -2.23 0.15
N PRO A 247 23.24 -2.84 1.12
CA PRO A 247 23.26 -4.30 1.32
C PRO A 247 21.89 -4.92 1.54
N ALA A 248 20.95 -4.17 2.11
CA ALA A 248 19.57 -4.64 2.24
C ALA A 248 19.00 -5.11 0.89
N ASN A 249 19.46 -4.54 -0.24
CA ASN A 249 19.06 -4.88 -1.61
C ASN A 249 19.84 -6.05 -2.23
N ALA A 250 20.85 -6.59 -1.56
CA ALA A 250 21.58 -7.76 -2.05
C ALA A 250 20.60 -8.92 -2.25
N GLY A 251 20.50 -9.41 -3.50
CA GLY A 251 19.59 -10.49 -3.89
C GLY A 251 18.21 -10.05 -4.41
N TYR A 252 17.88 -8.76 -4.40
CA TYR A 252 16.62 -8.25 -4.97
C TYR A 252 16.85 -7.66 -6.37
N ALA A 253 16.02 -8.05 -7.34
CA ALA A 253 16.06 -7.46 -8.68
C ALA A 253 15.51 -6.03 -8.64
N LEU A 254 16.37 -5.03 -8.87
CA LEU A 254 16.00 -3.59 -8.91
C LEU A 254 15.45 -3.13 -10.27
N ARG A 255 15.36 -4.04 -11.24
CA ARG A 255 14.95 -3.77 -12.63
C ARG A 255 13.77 -4.64 -13.01
N GLY A 256 12.89 -4.08 -13.84
CA GLY A 256 11.64 -4.71 -14.28
C GLY A 256 10.45 -4.33 -13.41
N THR A 257 9.24 -4.61 -13.90
CA THR A 257 8.00 -4.21 -13.21
C THR A 257 7.54 -5.18 -12.13
N LEU A 258 7.99 -6.44 -12.19
CA LEU A 258 7.71 -7.45 -11.18
C LEU A 258 8.87 -7.54 -10.17
N SER A 259 9.10 -6.44 -9.46
CA SER A 259 9.99 -6.39 -8.31
C SER A 259 9.26 -5.84 -7.09
N ARG A 260 9.86 -5.99 -5.90
CA ARG A 260 9.41 -5.30 -4.68
C ARG A 260 10.18 -4.00 -4.46
N ARG A 261 11.24 -3.79 -5.24
CA ARG A 261 12.20 -2.70 -5.04
C ARG A 261 12.65 -2.15 -6.36
N PHE A 262 12.85 -0.85 -6.41
CA PHE A 262 13.31 -0.17 -7.61
C PHE A 262 14.35 0.88 -7.26
N ASP A 263 15.24 1.14 -8.20
CA ASP A 263 16.18 2.26 -8.10
C ASP A 263 15.40 3.58 -8.10
N ALA A 264 15.47 4.34 -7.01
CA ALA A 264 14.68 5.56 -6.82
C ALA A 264 14.91 6.61 -7.93
N ARG A 265 16.03 6.55 -8.66
CA ARG A 265 16.29 7.40 -9.83
C ARG A 265 15.34 7.17 -10.99
N ARG A 266 14.62 6.04 -11.00
CA ARG A 266 13.68 5.64 -12.07
C ARG A 266 12.26 6.17 -11.87
N ILE A 267 12.06 7.11 -10.95
CA ILE A 267 10.79 7.85 -10.87
C ILE A 267 10.69 8.74 -12.12
N PRO A 268 9.54 8.76 -12.82
CA PRO A 268 9.34 9.61 -13.98
C PRO A 268 9.55 11.08 -13.64
N GLN A 269 10.27 11.81 -14.48
CA GLN A 269 10.55 13.23 -14.27
C GLN A 269 9.28 14.06 -14.48
N GLY A 270 9.09 15.11 -13.69
CA GLY A 270 7.88 15.94 -13.72
C GLY A 270 6.64 15.29 -13.11
N LEU A 271 6.69 14.01 -12.75
CA LEU A 271 5.60 13.34 -12.06
C LEU A 271 5.70 13.56 -10.55
N THR A 272 4.65 14.15 -9.97
CA THR A 272 4.40 14.09 -8.52
C THR A 272 3.43 12.96 -8.21
N GLN A 273 3.84 12.04 -7.34
CA GLN A 273 3.01 10.94 -6.88
C GLN A 273 2.94 10.88 -5.35
N VAL A 274 1.79 10.48 -4.82
CA VAL A 274 1.53 10.26 -3.40
C VAL A 274 1.33 8.77 -3.17
N VAL A 275 2.06 8.22 -2.21
CA VAL A 275 2.09 6.79 -1.90
C VAL A 275 1.72 6.51 -0.45
N GLY A 276 0.91 5.48 -0.26
CA GLY A 276 0.46 4.98 1.04
C GLY A 276 1.29 3.83 1.59
N HIS A 277 2.34 3.42 0.88
CA HIS A 277 3.20 2.30 1.25
C HIS A 277 4.51 2.77 1.88
N ILE A 278 5.09 1.89 2.70
CA ILE A 278 6.40 1.93 3.36
C ILE A 278 6.61 3.01 4.43
N GLY A 279 6.68 2.57 5.69
CA GLY A 279 7.01 3.41 6.84
C GLY A 279 8.44 3.98 6.83
N ASP A 280 8.63 5.09 7.55
CA ASP A 280 9.85 5.90 7.49
C ASP A 280 11.14 5.15 7.81
N ARG A 281 11.12 4.32 8.86
CA ARG A 281 12.30 3.51 9.24
C ARG A 281 12.77 2.64 8.07
N LYS A 282 11.85 1.92 7.43
CA LYS A 282 12.20 1.01 6.34
C LYS A 282 12.65 1.76 5.09
N CYS A 283 12.03 2.90 4.80
CA CYS A 283 12.45 3.79 3.72
C CYS A 283 13.91 4.23 3.90
N ARG A 284 14.27 4.73 5.08
CA ARG A 284 15.64 5.16 5.41
C ARG A 284 16.65 4.02 5.32
N GLU A 285 16.30 2.84 5.81
CA GLU A 285 17.12 1.63 5.66
C GLU A 285 17.42 1.29 4.19
N LEU A 286 16.41 1.36 3.31
CA LEU A 286 16.54 0.98 1.89
C LEU A 286 17.23 2.05 1.04
N LEU A 287 17.04 3.33 1.38
CA LEU A 287 17.62 4.46 0.68
C LEU A 287 19.04 4.80 1.14
N GLY A 288 19.41 4.39 2.35
CA GLY A 288 20.75 4.58 2.91
C GLY A 288 21.24 6.02 2.76
N PRO A 289 22.35 6.26 2.03
CA PRO A 289 22.96 7.60 1.92
C PRO A 289 22.11 8.65 1.17
N TRP A 290 20.98 8.26 0.55
CA TRP A 290 20.04 9.21 -0.05
C TRP A 290 19.03 9.79 0.95
N ALA A 291 18.89 9.20 2.14
CA ALA A 291 18.11 9.77 3.23
C ALA A 291 18.92 10.79 4.02
N ASP A 292 18.26 11.85 4.48
CA ASP A 292 18.87 12.79 5.42
C ASP A 292 19.21 12.14 6.78
N ASP A 293 20.01 12.83 7.59
CA ASP A 293 20.44 12.35 8.92
C ASP A 293 19.34 12.40 10.00
N ALA A 294 18.10 12.80 9.64
CA ALA A 294 17.01 12.87 10.60
C ALA A 294 16.59 11.46 11.08
N PRO A 295 16.23 11.29 12.36
CA PRO A 295 15.77 9.99 12.86
C PRO A 295 14.42 9.62 12.25
N ALA A 296 14.16 8.32 12.13
CA ALA A 296 12.87 7.84 11.65
C ALA A 296 11.71 8.27 12.57
N ARG A 297 10.61 8.76 11.99
CA ARG A 297 9.45 9.27 12.71
C ARG A 297 8.14 8.79 12.08
N GLY A 298 7.22 8.28 12.92
CA GLY A 298 5.85 7.96 12.51
C GLY A 298 4.97 9.22 12.46
N GLY A 299 3.87 9.16 11.70
CA GLY A 299 2.87 10.21 11.62
C GLY A 299 3.20 11.39 10.72
N VAL A 300 4.46 11.55 10.31
CA VAL A 300 4.88 12.67 9.47
C VAL A 300 4.74 12.36 7.99
N LEU A 301 4.43 13.40 7.21
CA LEU A 301 4.59 13.37 5.76
C LEU A 301 6.09 13.35 5.42
N ARG A 302 6.42 12.69 4.32
CA ARG A 302 7.81 12.51 3.87
C ARG A 302 7.85 12.68 2.37
N HIS A 303 9.01 13.00 1.81
CA HIS A 303 9.17 13.09 0.37
C HIS A 303 10.50 12.54 -0.10
N LEU A 304 10.51 12.10 -1.35
CA LEU A 304 11.67 11.76 -2.14
C LEU A 304 11.62 12.58 -3.43
N VAL A 305 12.73 13.21 -3.78
CA VAL A 305 12.92 13.92 -5.05
C VAL A 305 14.12 13.36 -5.80
N THR A 306 14.05 13.31 -7.13
CA THR A 306 15.12 12.82 -7.99
C THR A 306 15.14 13.50 -9.35
N ASP A 307 16.32 13.86 -9.87
CA ASP A 307 16.53 14.32 -11.25
C ASP A 307 16.97 13.18 -12.21
N GLY A 308 16.93 11.93 -11.71
CA GLY A 308 17.41 10.74 -12.41
C GLY A 308 18.88 10.40 -12.11
N THR A 309 19.60 11.28 -11.43
CA THR A 309 21.00 11.09 -11.02
C THR A 309 21.15 11.21 -9.50
N THR A 310 20.62 12.29 -8.93
CA THR A 310 20.61 12.59 -7.50
C THR A 310 19.28 12.19 -6.89
N VAL A 311 19.30 11.75 -5.63
CA VAL A 311 18.09 11.41 -4.88
C VAL A 311 18.22 12.00 -3.48
N ARG A 312 17.13 12.62 -3.01
CA ARG A 312 17.04 13.12 -1.64
C ARG A 312 15.74 12.68 -1.00
N TYR A 313 15.83 12.14 0.20
CA TYR A 313 14.69 11.78 1.03
C TYR A 313 14.72 12.53 2.36
N ALA A 314 13.59 13.16 2.71
CA ALA A 314 13.47 13.98 3.91
C ALA A 314 12.04 14.00 4.45
N HIS A 315 11.88 14.47 5.69
CA HIS A 315 10.58 14.76 6.28
C HIS A 315 9.93 16.01 5.67
N GLY A 316 8.61 16.09 5.77
CA GLY A 316 7.79 17.19 5.27
C GLY A 316 7.41 17.03 3.80
N LEU A 317 6.74 18.06 3.28
CA LEU A 317 6.42 18.17 1.86
C LEU A 317 7.66 18.56 1.06
N PRO A 318 7.72 18.18 -0.24
CA PRO A 318 8.80 18.62 -1.11
C PRO A 318 8.78 20.16 -1.24
N PRO A 319 9.91 20.78 -1.62
CA PRO A 319 9.90 22.16 -2.09
C PRO A 319 9.01 22.31 -3.34
N ALA A 320 8.81 23.55 -3.81
CA ALA A 320 7.93 23.86 -4.93
C ALA A 320 8.13 22.92 -6.13
N HIS A 321 7.02 22.61 -6.81
CA HIS A 321 6.99 21.73 -7.97
C HIS A 321 8.03 22.13 -9.04
N ASP A 322 8.80 21.15 -9.53
CA ASP A 322 9.76 21.31 -10.63
C ASP A 322 9.53 20.20 -11.65
N GLU A 323 9.21 20.56 -12.89
CA GLU A 323 8.94 19.62 -13.98
C GLU A 323 10.17 18.76 -14.35
N ARG A 324 11.36 19.15 -13.87
CA ARG A 324 12.61 18.45 -14.13
C ARG A 324 12.96 17.42 -13.07
N VAL A 325 12.12 17.25 -12.04
CA VAL A 325 12.34 16.26 -10.99
C VAL A 325 11.13 15.33 -10.84
N GLY A 326 11.40 14.04 -10.64
CA GLY A 326 10.41 13.10 -10.16
C GLY A 326 10.22 13.24 -8.64
N THR A 327 8.97 13.28 -8.19
CA THR A 327 8.62 13.51 -6.78
C THR A 327 7.70 12.42 -6.26
N MET A 328 8.03 11.86 -5.10
CA MET A 328 7.18 10.91 -4.38
C MET A 328 6.94 11.38 -2.95
N ILE A 329 5.68 11.53 -2.55
CA ILE A 329 5.24 11.95 -1.21
C ILE A 329 4.69 10.72 -0.50
N PHE A 330 5.24 10.40 0.67
CA PHE A 330 4.82 9.24 1.45
C PHE A 330 3.91 9.70 2.59
N ILE A 331 2.77 9.00 2.71
CA ILE A 331 1.74 9.31 3.69
C ILE A 331 1.37 8.12 4.59
N ASP A 332 2.12 7.02 4.49
CA ASP A 332 2.16 6.00 5.55
C ASP A 332 2.81 6.59 6.80
N GLY A 333 1.99 6.86 7.81
CA GLY A 333 2.41 7.34 9.12
C GLY A 333 2.43 6.26 10.20
N GLY A 334 2.14 4.99 9.87
CA GLY A 334 1.96 3.91 10.85
C GLY A 334 0.81 4.19 11.82
N MET A 335 -0.41 4.28 11.30
CA MET A 335 -1.58 4.82 12.01
C MET A 335 -1.82 4.20 13.39
N ALA A 336 -1.77 2.86 13.51
CA ALA A 336 -1.97 2.16 14.79
C ALA A 336 -0.96 2.55 15.88
N ARG A 337 0.25 2.98 15.51
CA ARG A 337 1.36 3.22 16.45
C ARG A 337 1.63 4.71 16.74
N THR A 338 1.18 5.61 15.87
CA THR A 338 1.42 7.06 16.00
C THR A 338 0.31 7.73 16.81
N PRO A 339 0.61 8.55 17.84
CA PRO A 339 -0.40 9.35 18.54
C PRO A 339 -1.31 10.12 17.58
N VAL A 340 -2.61 10.20 17.87
CA VAL A 340 -3.59 10.89 17.02
C VAL A 340 -3.16 12.33 16.71
N ASP A 341 -2.57 13.01 17.69
CA ASP A 341 -2.14 14.39 17.57
C ASP A 341 -0.94 14.58 16.63
N ASP A 342 -0.16 13.53 16.41
CA ASP A 342 1.03 13.56 15.58
C ASP A 342 0.77 13.04 14.16
N TYR A 343 -0.42 12.51 13.87
CA TYR A 343 -0.74 11.95 12.56
C TYR A 343 -1.15 13.05 11.55
N ALA A 344 -0.27 13.30 10.59
CA ALA A 344 -0.52 14.22 9.50
C ALA A 344 -1.37 13.57 8.40
N LEU A 345 -2.37 14.30 7.93
CA LEU A 345 -3.05 14.02 6.67
C LEU A 345 -2.49 14.95 5.59
N LEU A 346 -2.46 14.48 4.34
CA LEU A 346 -2.05 15.31 3.22
C LEU A 346 -3.25 16.12 2.70
N PRO A 347 -3.28 17.46 2.82
CA PRO A 347 -4.38 18.27 2.29
C PRO A 347 -4.34 18.33 0.76
N LEU A 348 -5.53 18.36 0.13
CA LEU A 348 -5.73 18.41 -1.32
C LEU A 348 -6.54 19.68 -1.72
N PRO A 349 -6.25 20.31 -2.87
CA PRO A 349 -5.13 19.99 -3.76
C PRO A 349 -3.78 20.33 -3.11
N LEU A 350 -2.73 19.63 -3.54
CA LEU A 350 -1.36 20.02 -3.25
C LEU A 350 -1.14 21.44 -3.80
N ARG A 351 -0.65 22.34 -2.94
CA ARG A 351 -0.42 23.76 -3.27
C ARG A 351 1.02 24.03 -3.62
#